data_AF-A0A7Z2ZIG7-F1
#
_entry.id   AF-A0A7Z2ZIG7-F1
#
_cell.length_a   1.000
_cell.length_b   1.000
_cell.length_c   1.000
_cell.angle_alpha   90.00
_cell.angle_beta   90.00
_cell.angle_gamma   90.00
#
_symmetry.space_group_name_H-M   'P 1'
#
loop_
_entity.id
_entity.type
_entity.pdbx_description
1 polymer ?
#
loop_
_entity_poly.entity_id
_entity_poly.type
_entity_poly.pdbx_seq_one_letter_code
_entity_poly.pdbx_strand_id
1 'polypeptide(L)'
;MPDYSFHIDPIKAQSALDPDLAVMLEGAPGWSENDWKDVPLPIIGWRLTLMHCGQTVEHQDFAGGDDGFRDAQAAGKAWLANHGADGISRWVVGVGEAMRRMSYDPAFRYQISKRGF
;
A
#
# COMPACT_ATOMS: atom_id res chain seq x y z
N MET A 1 22.57 -8.23 -4.26
CA MET A 1 21.26 -7.55 -4.30
C MET A 1 21.09 -6.97 -5.69
N PRO A 2 19.89 -6.98 -6.28
CA PRO A 2 19.68 -6.30 -7.54
C PRO A 2 19.99 -4.81 -7.36
N ASP A 3 20.69 -4.25 -8.34
CA ASP A 3 21.15 -2.86 -8.34
C ASP A 3 19.97 -1.88 -8.38
N TYR A 4 18.85 -2.33 -8.96
CA TYR A 4 17.59 -1.61 -9.06
C TYR A 4 16.48 -2.34 -8.28
N SER A 5 15.67 -1.59 -7.54
CA SER A 5 14.50 -2.08 -6.80
C SER A 5 13.43 -0.99 -6.71
N PHE A 6 12.24 -1.34 -6.25
CA PHE A 6 11.21 -0.34 -5.94
C PHE A 6 10.46 -0.73 -4.67
N HIS A 7 9.89 0.28 -4.01
CA HIS A 7 9.03 0.13 -2.84
C HIS A 7 7.70 0.83 -3.05
N ILE A 8 6.63 0.28 -2.50
CA ILE A 8 5.30 0.84 -2.54
C ILE A 8 4.82 1.06 -1.11
N ASP A 9 4.71 2.32 -0.71
CA ASP A 9 4.27 2.71 0.62
C ASP A 9 2.85 3.30 0.57
N PRO A 10 2.00 3.04 1.59
CA PRO A 10 0.64 3.54 1.60
C PRO A 10 0.62 5.05 1.87
N ILE A 11 -0.18 5.77 1.08
CA ILE A 11 -0.59 7.14 1.38
C ILE A 11 -1.89 7.04 2.16
N LYS A 12 -1.84 7.38 3.44
CA LYS A 12 -2.99 7.32 4.35
C LYS A 12 -3.73 8.66 4.39
N ALA A 13 -5.04 8.61 4.59
CA ALA A 13 -5.80 9.82 4.89
C ALA A 13 -5.29 10.49 6.18
N GLN A 14 -5.48 11.80 6.30
CA GLN A 14 -5.11 12.55 7.51
C GLN A 14 -6.02 12.24 8.71
N SER A 15 -7.17 11.60 8.49
CA SER A 15 -8.08 11.15 9.56
C SER A 15 -8.73 9.81 9.18
N ALA A 16 -8.99 9.00 10.20
CA ALA A 16 -9.54 7.64 10.03
C ALA A 16 -11.00 7.66 9.62
N LEU A 17 -11.69 8.73 10.00
CA LEU A 17 -13.11 8.94 9.81
C LEU A 17 -13.32 10.12 8.88
N ASP A 18 -14.26 9.94 7.96
CA ASP A 18 -14.97 11.07 7.39
C ASP A 18 -15.65 11.84 8.56
N PRO A 19 -15.58 13.18 8.59
CA PRO A 19 -16.14 13.95 9.70
C PRO A 19 -17.65 13.69 9.91
N ASP A 20 -18.39 13.31 8.87
CA ASP A 20 -19.81 12.96 8.96
C ASP A 20 -20.00 11.58 9.63
N LEU A 21 -19.14 10.62 9.31
CA LEU A 21 -19.13 9.29 9.92
C LEU A 21 -18.68 9.33 11.40
N ALA A 22 -17.75 10.23 11.75
CA ALA A 22 -17.33 10.47 13.13
C ALA A 22 -18.51 10.92 14.00
N VAL A 23 -19.29 11.90 13.51
CA VAL A 23 -20.46 12.44 14.21
C VAL A 23 -21.56 11.38 14.37
N MET A 24 -21.77 10.51 13.36
CA MET A 24 -22.75 9.41 13.46
C MET A 24 -22.36 8.34 14.49
N LEU A 25 -21.07 8.15 14.75
CA LEU A 25 -20.56 7.06 15.58
C LEU A 25 -20.20 7.48 17.01
N GLU A 26 -20.04 8.77 17.31
CA GLU A 26 -19.90 9.30 18.69
C GLU A 26 -21.09 8.95 19.59
N GLY A 27 -22.25 8.58 19.03
CA GLY A 27 -23.43 8.11 19.75
C GLY A 27 -23.59 6.59 19.85
N ALA A 28 -22.65 5.79 19.30
CA ALA A 28 -22.79 4.34 19.26
C ALA A 28 -22.52 3.70 20.65
N PRO A 29 -23.49 2.99 21.25
CA PRO A 29 -23.30 2.41 22.58
C PRO A 29 -22.23 1.32 22.55
N GLY A 30 -21.19 1.49 23.38
CA GLY A 30 -20.12 0.51 23.56
C GLY A 30 -18.78 0.84 22.88
N TRP A 31 -18.66 1.99 22.21
CA TRP A 31 -17.40 2.47 21.64
C TRP A 31 -16.89 3.66 22.44
N SER A 32 -15.63 3.61 22.88
CA SER A 32 -14.96 4.70 23.59
C SER A 32 -14.09 5.52 22.64
N GLU A 33 -13.74 6.74 23.05
CA GLU A 33 -12.85 7.60 22.26
C GLU A 33 -11.48 6.95 21.96
N ASN A 34 -11.06 6.01 22.81
CA ASN A 34 -9.81 5.27 22.62
C ASN A 34 -9.90 4.20 21.54
N ASP A 35 -11.08 3.60 21.31
CA ASP A 35 -11.27 2.59 20.26
C ASP A 35 -11.07 3.18 18.85
N TRP A 36 -11.25 4.49 18.67
CA TRP A 36 -11.02 5.19 17.41
C TRP A 36 -9.55 5.36 17.05
N LYS A 37 -8.67 5.46 18.06
CA LYS A 37 -7.23 5.65 17.83
C LYS A 37 -6.58 4.40 17.25
N ASP A 38 -7.19 3.24 17.48
CA ASP A 38 -6.75 1.94 16.98
C ASP A 38 -7.29 1.61 15.57
N VAL A 39 -8.22 2.42 15.02
CA VAL A 39 -8.70 2.23 13.65
C VAL A 39 -7.61 2.67 12.66
N PRO A 40 -7.10 1.77 11.81
CA PRO A 40 -6.09 2.13 10.84
C PRO A 40 -6.67 3.11 9.82
N LEU A 41 -5.94 4.22 9.61
CA LEU A 41 -6.31 5.23 8.62
C LEU A 41 -6.50 4.59 7.24
N PRO A 42 -7.57 4.97 6.50
CA PRO A 42 -7.80 4.43 5.17
C PRO A 42 -6.68 4.80 4.22
N ILE A 43 -6.33 3.87 3.34
CA ILE A 43 -5.34 4.08 2.28
C ILE A 43 -6.04 4.81 1.13
N ILE A 44 -5.60 6.02 0.82
CA ILE A 44 -6.15 6.87 -0.25
C ILE A 44 -5.28 6.84 -1.52
N GLY A 45 -4.09 6.25 -1.42
CA GLY A 45 -3.16 6.11 -2.53
C GLY A 45 -1.91 5.35 -2.14
N TRP A 46 -0.96 5.29 -3.07
CA TRP A 46 0.29 4.57 -2.93
C TRP A 46 1.44 5.39 -3.51
N ARG A 47 2.54 5.45 -2.78
CA ARG A 47 3.78 6.05 -3.24
C ARG A 47 4.71 4.96 -3.73
N LEU A 48 4.98 4.95 -5.03
CA LEU A 48 6.06 4.18 -5.63
C LEU A 48 7.36 4.94 -5.42
N THR A 49 8.37 4.29 -4.83
CA THR A 49 9.73 4.81 -4.68
C THR A 49 10.67 3.92 -5.48
N LEU A 50 11.37 4.50 -6.46
CA LEU A 50 12.31 3.81 -7.32
C LEU A 50 13.72 3.95 -6.75
N MET A 51 14.45 2.84 -6.65
CA MET A 51 15.71 2.79 -5.91
C MET A 51 16.84 2.17 -6.73
N HIS A 52 18.00 2.81 -6.69
CA HIS A 52 19.25 2.34 -7.30
C HIS A 52 20.34 2.30 -6.23
N CYS A 53 21.02 1.17 -6.07
CA CYS A 53 22.02 0.96 -5.02
C CYS A 53 21.52 1.32 -3.59
N GLY A 54 20.22 1.09 -3.33
CA GLY A 54 19.59 1.43 -2.05
C GLY A 54 19.28 2.92 -1.85
N GLN A 55 19.53 3.77 -2.86
CA GLN A 55 19.21 5.19 -2.82
C GLN A 55 17.95 5.48 -3.63
N THR A 56 17.10 6.37 -3.12
CA THR A 56 15.94 6.87 -3.87
C THR A 56 16.40 7.67 -5.08
N VAL A 57 15.92 7.27 -6.25
CA VAL A 57 16.14 7.98 -7.52
C VAL A 57 14.93 8.87 -7.83
N GLU A 58 13.73 8.32 -7.67
CA GLU A 58 12.48 8.98 -8.03
C GLU A 58 11.33 8.44 -7.17
N HIS A 59 10.27 9.21 -7.04
CA HIS A 59 9.01 8.74 -6.47
C HIS A 59 7.81 9.22 -7.30
N GLN A 60 6.76 8.41 -7.32
CA GLN A 60 5.51 8.69 -8.01
C GLN A 60 4.32 8.27 -7.14
N ASP A 61 3.32 9.14 -7.05
CA ASP A 61 2.12 8.90 -6.25
C ASP A 61 0.96 8.44 -7.15
N PHE A 62 0.26 7.40 -6.73
CA PHE A 62 -0.88 6.79 -7.40
C PHE A 62 -2.11 6.89 -6.50
N ALA A 63 -3.23 7.38 -7.04
CA ALA A 63 -4.47 7.52 -6.28
C ALA A 63 -5.25 6.19 -6.21
N GLY A 64 -6.02 6.01 -5.13
CA GLY A 64 -6.90 4.86 -4.93
C GLY A 64 -6.27 3.72 -4.14
N GLY A 65 -7.14 2.83 -3.63
CA GLY A 65 -6.75 1.64 -2.87
C GLY A 65 -6.18 0.55 -3.77
N ASP A 66 -7.02 -0.39 -4.22
CA ASP A 66 -6.58 -1.54 -5.02
C ASP A 66 -5.97 -1.14 -6.38
N ASP A 67 -6.66 -0.29 -7.13
CA ASP A 67 -6.21 0.13 -8.46
C ASP A 67 -4.90 0.91 -8.40
N GLY A 68 -4.76 1.84 -7.45
CA GLY A 68 -3.52 2.59 -7.23
C GLY A 68 -2.33 1.68 -6.91
N PHE A 69 -2.55 0.63 -6.11
CA PHE A 69 -1.49 -0.35 -5.83
C PHE A 69 -1.12 -1.16 -7.07
N ARG A 70 -2.11 -1.61 -7.85
CA ARG A 70 -1.88 -2.36 -9.09
C ARG A 70 -1.06 -1.52 -10.07
N ASP A 71 -1.41 -0.25 -10.22
CA ASP A 71 -0.76 0.66 -11.16
C ASP A 71 0.67 1.00 -10.70
N ALA A 72 0.87 1.25 -9.40
CA ALA A 72 2.21 1.38 -8.82
C ALA A 72 3.08 0.13 -9.03
N GLN A 73 2.51 -1.07 -8.88
CA GLN A 73 3.22 -2.32 -9.11
C GLN A 73 3.58 -2.51 -10.59
N ALA A 74 2.68 -2.15 -11.50
CA ALA A 74 2.94 -2.21 -12.95
C ALA A 74 4.05 -1.22 -13.34
N ALA A 75 4.00 0.02 -12.85
CA ALA A 75 5.00 1.04 -13.10
C ALA A 75 6.38 0.63 -12.55
N GLY A 76 6.46 0.14 -11.31
CA GLY A 76 7.71 -0.34 -10.72
C GLY A 76 8.33 -1.50 -11.50
N LYS A 77 7.52 -2.49 -11.92
CA LYS A 77 7.98 -3.61 -12.76
C LYS A 77 8.44 -3.17 -14.14
N ALA A 78 7.76 -2.20 -14.75
CA ALA A 78 8.15 -1.63 -16.04
C ALA A 78 9.49 -0.88 -15.93
N TRP A 79 9.66 -0.08 -14.87
CA TRP A 79 10.91 0.61 -14.60
C TRP A 79 12.08 -0.36 -14.41
N LEU A 80 11.88 -1.44 -13.63
CA LEU A 80 12.89 -2.50 -13.49
C LEU A 80 13.25 -3.15 -14.83
N ALA A 81 12.26 -3.39 -15.69
CA ALA A 81 12.50 -3.96 -17.02
C ALA A 81 13.37 -3.04 -17.89
N ASN A 82 13.10 -1.73 -17.84
CA ASN A 82 13.87 -0.72 -18.56
C ASN A 82 15.33 -0.62 -18.08
N HIS A 83 15.61 -1.05 -16.85
CA HIS A 83 16.96 -1.08 -16.26
C HIS A 83 17.59 -2.49 -16.26
N GLY A 84 17.05 -3.41 -17.08
CA GLY A 84 17.66 -4.71 -17.33
C GLY A 84 17.30 -5.81 -16.33
N ALA A 85 16.35 -5.59 -15.43
CA ALA A 85 15.90 -6.64 -14.53
C ALA A 85 15.12 -7.73 -15.28
N ASP A 86 15.51 -8.98 -15.05
CA ASP A 86 14.86 -10.15 -15.65
C ASP A 86 13.44 -10.39 -15.09
N GLY A 87 12.72 -11.35 -15.68
CA GLY A 87 11.36 -11.69 -15.27
C GLY A 87 11.25 -12.21 -13.82
N ILE A 88 12.22 -12.99 -13.35
CA ILE A 88 12.24 -13.56 -12.00
C ILE A 88 12.50 -12.44 -10.98
N SER A 89 13.49 -11.58 -11.24
CA SER A 89 13.80 -10.43 -10.39
C SER A 89 12.58 -9.52 -10.22
N ARG A 90 11.89 -9.20 -11.32
CA ARG A 90 10.64 -8.41 -11.30
C ARG A 90 9.51 -9.10 -10.54
N TRP A 91 9.39 -10.42 -10.67
CA TRP A 91 8.40 -11.21 -9.96
C TRP A 91 8.67 -11.21 -8.44
N VAL A 92 9.92 -11.45 -8.02
CA VAL A 92 10.33 -11.47 -6.62
C VAL A 92 10.07 -10.12 -5.95
N VAL A 93 10.47 -9.00 -6.56
CA VAL A 93 10.19 -7.66 -6.01
C VAL A 93 8.68 -7.42 -5.92
N GLY A 94 7.91 -7.78 -6.95
CA GLY A 94 6.46 -7.64 -6.94
C GLY A 94 5.76 -8.44 -5.84
N VAL A 95 6.22 -9.67 -5.56
CA VAL A 95 5.72 -10.49 -4.45
C VAL A 95 6.07 -9.87 -3.11
N GLY A 96 7.30 -9.35 -2.95
CA GLY A 96 7.73 -8.65 -1.74
C GLY A 96 6.82 -7.45 -1.41
N GLU A 97 6.48 -6.63 -2.40
CA GLU A 97 5.57 -5.50 -2.19
C GLU A 97 4.13 -5.94 -1.89
N ALA A 98 3.66 -7.04 -2.49
CA ALA A 98 2.34 -7.61 -2.16
C ALA A 98 2.27 -8.13 -0.71
N MET A 99 3.33 -8.78 -0.23
CA MET A 99 3.44 -9.19 1.18
C MET A 99 3.51 -7.98 2.11
N ARG A 100 4.25 -6.94 1.71
CA ARG A 100 4.32 -5.69 2.48
C ARG A 100 2.96 -5.02 2.59
N ARG A 101 2.18 -4.97 1.50
CA ARG A 101 0.80 -4.48 1.51
C ARG A 101 -0.07 -5.20 2.55
N MET A 102 0.05 -6.51 2.73
CA MET A 102 -0.73 -7.25 3.75
C MET A 102 -0.48 -6.75 5.19
N SER A 103 0.67 -6.11 5.44
CA SER A 103 0.99 -5.53 6.75
C SER A 103 0.34 -4.16 6.95
N TYR A 104 0.05 -3.45 5.86
CA TYR A 104 -0.51 -2.08 5.90
C TYR A 104 -2.01 -2.02 5.65
N ASP A 105 -2.57 -3.03 4.98
CA ASP A 105 -3.95 -3.07 4.51
C ASP A 105 -4.67 -4.30 5.09
N PRO A 106 -5.32 -4.16 6.26
CA PRO A 106 -6.06 -5.23 6.89
C PRO A 106 -7.24 -5.73 6.04
N ALA A 107 -7.86 -4.84 5.25
CA ALA A 107 -8.96 -5.19 4.37
C ALA A 107 -8.47 -6.11 3.24
N PHE A 108 -7.33 -5.79 2.63
CA PHE A 108 -6.68 -6.65 1.65
C PHE A 108 -6.24 -7.99 2.26
N ARG A 109 -5.64 -7.98 3.45
CA ARG A 109 -5.29 -9.20 4.18
C ARG A 109 -6.53 -10.08 4.42
N TYR A 110 -7.64 -9.47 4.83
CA TYR A 110 -8.90 -10.16 5.05
C TYR A 110 -9.47 -10.75 3.74
N GLN A 111 -9.46 -10.00 2.65
CA GLN A 111 -9.90 -10.48 1.33
C GLN A 111 -9.09 -11.69 0.86
N ILE A 112 -7.77 -11.70 1.08
CA ILE A 112 -6.92 -12.85 0.76
C ILE A 112 -7.29 -14.05 1.63
N SER A 113 -7.45 -13.83 2.95
CA SER A 113 -7.84 -14.92 3.86
C SER A 113 -9.17 -15.58 3.48
N LYS A 114 -10.13 -14.80 2.93
CA LYS A 114 -11.42 -15.30 2.46
C LYS A 114 -11.36 -16.12 1.18
N ARG A 115 -10.35 -15.94 0.34
CA ARG A 115 -10.24 -16.65 -0.94
C ARG A 115 -9.68 -18.07 -0.79
N GLY A 116 -9.20 -18.44 0.39
CA GLY A 116 -8.49 -19.70 0.61
C GLY A 116 -7.12 -19.65 -0.06
N PHE A 117 -6.08 -20.09 0.65
CA PHE A 117 -4.77 -20.33 0.04
C PHE A 117 -4.81 -21.58 -0.83
#